data_AF-A0A4Q8QB13-F1
#
_entry.id   AF-A0A4Q8QB13-F1
#
_cell.length_a   1.000
_cell.length_b   1.000
_cell.length_c   1.000
_cell.angle_alpha   90.00
_cell.angle_beta   90.00
_cell.angle_gamma   90.00
#
_symmetry.space_group_name_H-M   'P 1'
#
loop_
_entity.id
_entity.type
_entity.pdbx_description
1 polymer ?
#
loop_
_entity_poly.entity_id
_entity_poly.type
_entity_poly.pdbx_seq_one_letter_code
_entity_poly.pdbx_strand_id
1 'polypeptide(L)'
;MKKTTTQHHGNKFSSFFCNLFGHHYVVSKKVTQHIKEYKCLHCQKQVTTDVSGKLSVLTPQMQEINNTLGDMYQKRKNRTVQHVA
;
A
#
# COMPACT_ATOMS: atom_id res chain seq x y z
N MET A 1 18.31 -1.44 -18.75
CA MET A 1 17.05 -1.86 -18.09
C MET A 1 17.40 -2.64 -16.83
N LYS A 2 17.21 -2.07 -15.63
CA LYS A 2 17.55 -2.75 -14.37
C LYS A 2 16.34 -3.56 -13.91
N LYS A 3 16.45 -4.90 -13.94
CA LYS A 3 15.45 -5.80 -13.38
C LYS A 3 15.55 -5.74 -11.85
N THR A 4 14.71 -4.93 -11.22
CA THR A 4 14.61 -4.87 -9.75
C THR A 4 13.90 -6.14 -9.27
N THR A 5 14.67 -7.20 -9.04
CA THR A 5 14.19 -8.42 -8.39
C THR A 5 14.27 -8.18 -6.88
N THR A 6 13.13 -7.96 -6.24
CA THR A 6 13.00 -7.97 -4.78
C THR A 6 13.22 -9.40 -4.28
N GLN A 7 14.47 -9.74 -3.95
CA GLN A 7 14.78 -10.97 -3.23
C GLN A 7 14.25 -10.85 -1.80
N HIS A 8 13.04 -11.37 -1.56
CA HIS A 8 12.48 -11.54 -0.22
C HIS A 8 13.19 -12.70 0.48
N HIS A 9 14.27 -12.42 1.19
CA HIS A 9 14.90 -13.36 2.13
C HIS A 9 14.16 -13.31 3.48
N GLY A 10 12.86 -13.63 3.45
CA GLY A 10 12.10 -13.93 4.66
C GLY A 10 12.26 -15.42 4.96
N ASN A 11 12.52 -15.78 6.24
CA ASN A 11 12.59 -17.16 6.70
C ASN A 11 11.47 -17.98 6.03
N LYS A 12 11.82 -19.01 5.25
CA LYS A 12 10.89 -19.83 4.45
C LYS A 12 9.63 -20.23 5.24
N PHE A 13 9.78 -20.45 6.55
CA PHE A 13 8.69 -20.70 7.50
C PHE A 13 7.58 -19.64 7.47
N SER A 14 7.91 -18.34 7.42
CA SER A 14 6.91 -17.26 7.48
C SER A 14 6.02 -17.20 6.24
N SER A 15 6.53 -17.63 5.09
CA SER A 15 5.72 -17.79 3.87
C SER A 15 4.75 -18.96 3.96
N PHE A 16 5.14 -20.06 4.63
CA PHE A 16 4.29 -21.23 4.83
C PHE A 16 3.11 -20.92 5.75
N PHE A 17 3.33 -20.18 6.84
CA PHE A 17 2.26 -19.72 7.73
C PHE A 17 1.19 -18.89 6.99
N CYS A 18 1.59 -18.03 6.04
CA CYS A 18 0.64 -17.27 5.24
C CYS A 18 -0.22 -18.15 4.33
N ASN A 19 0.33 -19.25 3.81
CA ASN A 19 -0.41 -20.16 2.93
C ASN A 19 -1.45 -20.96 3.70
N LEU A 20 -1.21 -21.25 4.99
CA LEU A 20 -2.12 -22.02 5.83
C LEU A 20 -3.16 -21.15 6.55
N PHE A 21 -2.77 -19.98 7.08
CA PHE A 21 -3.62 -19.13 7.91
C PHE A 21 -4.10 -17.85 7.22
N GLY A 22 -3.61 -17.59 6.01
CA GLY A 22 -3.87 -16.35 5.28
C GLY A 22 -2.88 -15.23 5.64
N HIS A 23 -3.02 -14.11 4.94
CA HIS A 23 -2.15 -12.95 5.12
C HIS A 23 -2.67 -12.03 6.23
N HIS A 24 -1.83 -11.77 7.23
CA HIS A 24 -2.11 -10.74 8.24
C HIS A 24 -1.58 -9.38 7.76
N TYR A 25 -2.44 -8.64 7.06
CA TYR A 25 -2.13 -7.32 6.53
C TYR A 25 -2.30 -6.22 7.58
N VAL A 26 -1.26 -5.41 7.76
CA VAL A 26 -1.31 -4.16 8.54
C VAL A 26 -1.15 -2.96 7.63
N VAL A 27 -1.78 -1.83 7.97
CA VAL A 27 -1.68 -0.59 7.17
C VAL A 27 -0.23 -0.07 7.22
N SER A 28 0.42 0.02 6.07
CA SER A 28 1.76 0.61 5.93
C SER A 28 1.71 2.08 5.56
N LYS A 29 0.70 2.50 4.78
CA LYS A 29 0.51 3.89 4.36
C LYS A 29 -0.97 4.21 4.16
N LYS A 30 -1.42 5.37 4.64
CA LYS A 30 -2.74 5.92 4.32
C LYS A 30 -2.58 6.92 3.17
N VAL A 31 -2.94 6.52 1.95
CA VAL A 31 -2.80 7.37 0.76
C VAL A 31 -3.89 8.44 0.77
N THR A 32 -5.13 8.00 0.93
CA THR A 32 -6.30 8.86 1.17
C THR A 32 -7.14 8.26 2.30
N GLN A 33 -8.34 8.78 2.52
CA GLN A 33 -9.30 8.18 3.46
C GLN A 33 -9.71 6.75 3.03
N HIS A 34 -9.81 6.49 1.72
CA HIS A 34 -10.30 5.23 1.15
C HIS A 34 -9.18 4.32 0.63
N ILE A 35 -8.07 4.91 0.16
CA ILE A 35 -6.95 4.16 -0.41
C ILE A 35 -5.84 4.03 0.62
N LYS A 36 -5.47 2.78 0.91
CA LYS A 36 -4.44 2.43 1.89
C LYS A 36 -3.54 1.37 1.29
N GLU A 37 -2.27 1.44 1.63
CA GLU A 37 -1.29 0.38 1.39
C GLU A 37 -1.17 -0.46 2.66
N TYR A 38 -0.94 -1.75 2.47
CA TYR A 38 -0.79 -2.72 3.52
C TYR A 38 0.41 -3.60 3.28
N LYS A 39 0.96 -4.12 4.37
CA LYS A 39 2.06 -5.08 4.36
C LYS A 39 1.72 -6.25 5.26
N CYS A 40 1.93 -7.46 4.75
CA CYS A 40 1.79 -8.67 5.57
C CYS A 40 2.94 -8.76 6.56
N LEU A 41 2.66 -8.95 7.85
CA LEU A 41 3.69 -9.05 8.90
C LEU A 41 4.61 -10.27 8.75
N HIS A 42 4.14 -11.32 8.09
CA HIS A 42 4.86 -12.60 8.02
C HIS A 42 5.68 -12.73 6.73
N CYS A 43 5.06 -12.49 5.57
CA CYS A 43 5.71 -12.66 4.26
C CYS A 43 6.14 -11.36 3.61
N GLN A 44 5.85 -10.21 4.23
CA GLN A 44 6.19 -8.88 3.70
C GLN A 44 5.52 -8.53 2.37
N LYS A 45 4.54 -9.33 1.91
CA LYS A 45 3.72 -9.05 0.72
C LYS A 45 3.00 -7.72 0.89
N GLN A 46 3.03 -6.89 -0.15
CA GLN A 46 2.43 -5.57 -0.14
C GLN A 46 1.22 -5.52 -1.07
N VAL A 47 0.14 -4.91 -0.57
CA VAL A 47 -1.12 -4.74 -1.30
C VAL A 47 -1.67 -3.33 -1.06
N THR A 48 -2.57 -2.88 -1.92
CA THR A 48 -3.28 -1.60 -1.77
C THR A 48 -4.77 -1.78 -2.03
N THR A 49 -5.59 -0.94 -1.42
CA THR A 49 -6.99 -0.81 -1.81
C THR A 49 -7.06 -0.25 -3.24
N ASP A 50 -7.81 -0.89 -4.12
CA ASP A 50 -8.14 -0.40 -5.46
C ASP A 50 -9.39 0.49 -5.46
N VAL A 51 -9.78 0.98 -6.64
CA VAL A 51 -10.95 1.86 -6.82
C VAL A 51 -12.28 1.21 -6.47
N SER A 52 -12.35 -0.13 -6.44
CA SER A 52 -13.53 -0.91 -6.06
C SER A 52 -13.57 -1.25 -4.58
N GLY A 53 -12.54 -0.84 -3.81
CA GLY A 53 -12.41 -1.15 -2.40
C GLY A 53 -11.76 -2.51 -2.11
N LYS A 54 -11.28 -3.23 -3.13
CA LYS A 54 -10.65 -4.54 -2.98
C LYS A 54 -9.14 -4.41 -2.80
N LEU A 55 -8.51 -5.45 -2.25
CA LEU A 55 -7.06 -5.51 -2.14
C LEU A 55 -6.44 -6.00 -3.45
N SER A 56 -5.51 -5.24 -3.99
CA SER A 56 -4.71 -5.58 -5.18
C SER A 56 -3.21 -5.50 -4.86
N VAL A 57 -2.36 -6.12 -5.68
CA VAL A 57 -0.91 -6.11 -5.46
C VAL A 57 -0.37 -4.68 -5.58
N LEU A 58 0.46 -4.26 -4.61
CA LEU A 58 1.15 -2.98 -4.68
C LEU A 58 2.37 -3.12 -5.61
N THR A 59 2.14 -2.95 -6.91
CA THR A 59 3.20 -2.90 -7.91
C THR A 59 3.96 -1.56 -7.83
N PRO A 60 5.19 -1.47 -8.37
CA PRO A 60 5.92 -0.20 -8.42
C PRO A 60 5.12 0.92 -9.10
N GLN A 61 4.41 0.60 -10.20
CA GLN A 61 3.54 1.55 -10.90
C GLN A 61 2.38 2.00 -10.00
N MET A 62 1.75 1.07 -9.28
CA MET A 62 0.66 1.40 -8.37
C MET A 62 1.15 2.26 -7.19
N GLN A 63 2.37 2.01 -6.71
CA GLN A 63 3.00 2.81 -5.68
C GLN A 63 3.26 4.26 -6.15
N GLU A 64 3.71 4.45 -7.40
CA GLU A 64 3.89 5.78 -8.00
C GLU A 64 2.55 6.53 -8.13
N ILE A 65 1.50 5.84 -8.60
CA ILE A 65 0.14 6.38 -8.67
C ILE A 65 -0.35 6.80 -7.28
N ASN A 66 -0.19 5.93 -6.28
CA ASN A 66 -0.58 6.20 -4.90
C ASN A 66 0.18 7.39 -4.31
N ASN A 67 1.48 7.51 -4.56
CA ASN A 67 2.26 8.66 -4.12
C ASN A 67 1.69 9.97 -4.69
N THR A 68 1.47 10.01 -6.00
CA THR A 68 0.89 11.17 -6.70
C THR A 68 -0.50 11.52 -6.15
N LEU A 69 -1.35 10.50 -5.97
CA LEU A 69 -2.70 10.68 -5.44
C LEU A 69 -2.68 11.20 -3.99
N GLY A 70 -1.78 10.69 -3.16
CA GLY A 70 -1.58 11.16 -1.80
C GLY A 70 -1.22 12.64 -1.75
N ASP A 71 -0.27 13.06 -2.57
CA ASP A 71 0.15 14.47 -2.66
C ASP A 71 -1.00 15.38 -3.10
N MET A 72 -1.76 14.97 -4.11
CA MET A 72 -2.95 15.70 -4.57
C MET A 72 -4.02 15.80 -3.48
N TYR A 73 -4.27 14.70 -2.77
CA TYR A 73 -5.24 14.66 -1.68
C TYR A 73 -4.85 15.59 -0.52
N GLN A 74 -3.58 15.57 -0.10
CA GLN A 74 -3.08 16.49 0.94
C GLN A 74 -3.15 17.96 0.50
N LYS A 75 -2.73 18.27 -0.74
CA LYS A 75 -2.86 19.63 -1.30
C LYS A 75 -4.31 20.10 -1.28
N ARG A 76 -5.27 19.26 -1.67
CA ARG A 76 -6.70 19.60 -1.65
C ARG A 76 -7.21 19.82 -0.23
N LYS A 77 -6.87 18.93 0.70
CA LYS A 77 -7.26 19.02 2.11
C LYS A 77 -6.74 20.30 2.77
N ASN A 78 -5.50 20.69 2.48
CA ASN A 78 -4.89 21.89 3.05
C ASN A 78 -5.49 23.19 2.47
N ARG A 79 -6.02 23.16 1.24
CA ARG A 79 -6.73 24.31 0.64
C ARG A 79 -8.09 24.57 1.29
N THR A 80 -8.74 23.54 1.83
CA THR A 80 -10.10 23.67 2.43
C THR A 80 -10.11 24.37 3.79
N VAL A 81 -8.95 24.82 4.30
CA VAL A 81 -8.83 25.52 5.61
C VAL A 81 -8.92 27.04 5.48
N GLN A 82 -9.00 27.61 4.27
CA GLN A 82 -9.30 29.03 4.12
C GLN A 82 -10.81 29.24 4.06
N HIS A 83 -11.47 29.13 5.22
CA HIS A 83 -12.69 29.92 5.41
C HIS A 83 -12.25 31.38 5.37
N VAL A 84 -12.64 32.08 4.31
CA VAL A 84 -12.55 33.54 4.23
C VAL A 84 -13.44 34.07 5.35
N ALA A 85 -12.82 34.66 6.36
CA ALA A 85 -13.50 35.42 7.41
C ALA A 85 -13.96 36.77 6.86
#